data_AF-A0A8J9S7A6-F1
#
_entry.id   AF-A0A8J9S7A6-F1
#
_cell.length_a   1.000
_cell.length_b   1.000
_cell.length_c   1.000
_cell.angle_alpha   90.00
_cell.angle_beta   90.00
_cell.angle_gamma   90.00
#
_symmetry.space_group_name_H-M   'P 1'
#
loop_
_entity.id
_entity.type
_entity.pdbx_description
1 polymer ?
#
loop_
_entity_poly.entity_id
_entity_poly.type
_entity_poly.pdbx_seq_one_letter_code
_entity_poly.pdbx_strand_id
1 'polypeptide(L)'
;YFLFANTVRDITLFRVESMFEAFQGLGETLTAHAIDQNLTFPFVTLPMFEVAGQHARAQSRNELISYAPFVAADEKEEWEQYAGENLEWLDEGRKIRLQKDQTVQ
;
A
#
# COMPACT_ATOMS: atom_id res chain seq x y z
N TYR A 1 11.22 -35.45 -8.29
CA TYR A 1 11.79 -34.70 -7.15
C TYR A 1 12.54 -33.44 -7.57
N PHE A 2 13.53 -33.51 -8.48
CA PHE A 2 14.28 -32.31 -8.94
C PHE A 2 13.40 -31.24 -9.60
N LEU A 3 12.47 -31.65 -10.48
CA LEU A 3 11.53 -30.72 -11.13
C LEU A 3 10.65 -29.99 -10.11
N PHE A 4 10.11 -30.70 -9.12
CA PHE A 4 9.29 -30.10 -8.06
C PHE A 4 10.07 -29.10 -7.21
N ALA A 5 11.29 -29.43 -6.81
CA ALA A 5 12.14 -28.54 -6.03
C ALA A 5 12.47 -27.23 -6.79
N ASN A 6 12.75 -27.33 -8.09
CA ASN A 6 12.96 -26.15 -8.93
C ASN A 6 11.68 -25.33 -9.08
N THR A 7 10.53 -25.97 -9.32
CA THR A 7 9.25 -25.25 -9.40
C THR A 7 8.92 -24.49 -8.11
N VAL A 8 9.14 -25.10 -6.93
CA VAL A 8 8.94 -24.43 -5.65
C VAL A 8 9.89 -23.25 -5.49
N ARG A 9 11.16 -23.40 -5.87
CA ARG A 9 12.14 -22.31 -5.87
C ARG A 9 11.71 -21.16 -6.78
N ASP A 10 11.33 -21.46 -8.02
CA ASP A 10 10.97 -20.46 -9.02
C ASP A 10 9.73 -19.66 -8.60
N ILE A 11 8.68 -20.34 -8.10
CA ILE A 11 7.47 -19.67 -7.59
C ILE A 11 7.78 -18.79 -6.38
N THR A 12 8.70 -19.22 -5.52
CA THR A 12 9.10 -18.43 -4.34
C THR A 12 9.86 -17.17 -4.74
N LEU A 13 10.82 -17.29 -5.66
CA LEU A 13 11.59 -16.15 -6.18
C LEU A 13 10.68 -15.15 -6.89
N PHE A 14 9.85 -15.64 -7.81
CA PHE A 14 8.87 -14.82 -8.51
C PHE A 14 7.94 -14.07 -7.55
N ARG A 15 7.54 -14.71 -6.45
CA ARG A 15 6.70 -14.08 -5.43
C ARG A 15 7.43 -12.96 -4.69
N VAL A 16 8.69 -13.17 -4.32
CA VAL A 16 9.50 -12.14 -3.67
C VAL A 16 9.69 -10.94 -4.60
N GLU A 17 9.99 -11.17 -5.87
CA GLU A 17 10.10 -10.12 -6.89
C GLU A 17 8.79 -9.32 -7.02
N SER A 18 7.66 -10.01 -7.14
CA SER A 18 6.32 -9.37 -7.21
C SER A 18 6.00 -8.52 -5.97
N MET A 19 6.47 -8.92 -4.78
CA MET A 19 6.30 -8.14 -3.55
C MET A 19 7.10 -6.84 -3.61
N PHE A 20 8.37 -6.90 -4.01
CA PHE A 20 9.23 -5.72 -4.12
C PHE A 20 8.70 -4.73 -5.16
N GLU A 21 8.26 -5.23 -6.32
CA GLU A 21 7.66 -4.39 -7.37
C GLU A 21 6.40 -3.67 -6.88
N ALA A 22 5.53 -4.37 -6.15
CA ALA A 22 4.31 -3.76 -5.61
C ALA A 22 4.61 -2.67 -4.57
N PHE A 23 5.60 -2.89 -3.69
CA PHE A 23 6.03 -1.89 -2.73
C PHE A 23 6.71 -0.69 -3.39
N GLN A 24 7.56 -0.95 -4.38
CA GLN A 24 8.21 0.09 -5.16
C GLN A 24 7.17 0.95 -5.89
N GLY A 25 6.19 0.34 -6.56
CA GLY A 25 5.13 1.07 -7.27
C GLY A 25 4.28 1.94 -6.35
N LEU A 26 3.94 1.45 -5.14
CA LEU A 26 3.25 2.26 -4.13
C LEU A 26 4.12 3.42 -3.64
N GLY A 27 5.40 3.16 -3.36
CA GLY A 27 6.35 4.18 -2.92
C GLY A 27 6.58 5.26 -3.97
N GLU A 28 6.69 4.88 -5.24
CA GLU A 28 6.80 5.79 -6.39
C GLU A 28 5.53 6.62 -6.55
N THR A 29 4.35 6.01 -6.45
CA THR A 29 3.06 6.71 -6.53
C THR A 29 2.94 7.76 -5.42
N LEU A 30 3.28 7.39 -4.19
CA LEU A 30 3.24 8.29 -3.04
C LEU A 30 4.24 9.43 -3.17
N THR A 31 5.46 9.12 -3.61
CA THR A 31 6.53 10.12 -3.81
C THR A 31 6.18 11.07 -4.95
N ALA A 32 5.66 10.56 -6.07
CA ALA A 32 5.22 11.36 -7.20
C ALA A 32 4.09 12.31 -6.79
N HIS A 33 3.12 11.82 -6.00
CA HIS A 33 2.04 12.65 -5.47
C HIS A 33 2.57 13.75 -4.54
N ALA A 34 3.51 13.42 -3.64
CA ALA A 34 4.12 14.40 -2.76
C ALA A 34 4.86 15.50 -3.55
N ILE A 35 5.61 15.13 -4.60
CA ILE A 35 6.31 16.07 -5.48
C ILE A 35 5.31 16.97 -6.22
N ASP A 36 4.27 16.39 -6.83
CA ASP A 36 3.28 17.11 -7.63
C ASP A 36 2.49 18.13 -6.80
N GLN A 37 2.15 17.76 -5.57
CA GLN A 37 1.39 18.61 -4.65
C GLN A 37 2.25 19.47 -3.72
N ASN A 38 3.58 19.44 -3.87
CA ASN A 38 4.55 20.10 -2.98
C ASN A 38 4.34 19.77 -1.49
N LEU A 39 4.06 18.49 -1.19
CA LEU A 39 3.93 17.96 0.16
C LEU A 39 5.29 17.43 0.65
N THR A 40 5.49 17.48 1.96
CA THR A 40 6.71 16.99 2.61
C THR A 40 6.35 15.83 3.53
N PHE A 41 7.11 14.73 3.45
CA PHE A 41 6.97 13.63 4.41
C PHE A 41 7.28 14.11 5.84
N PRO A 42 6.53 13.66 6.86
CA PRO A 42 5.53 12.58 6.83
C PRO A 42 4.09 13.02 6.49
N PHE A 43 3.86 14.29 6.16
CA PHE A 43 2.55 14.90 5.94
C PHE A 43 2.04 14.72 4.51
N VAL A 44 1.90 13.46 4.09
CA VAL A 44 1.44 13.09 2.74
C VAL A 44 0.24 12.16 2.86
N THR A 45 -0.88 12.55 2.24
CA THR A 45 -2.08 11.73 2.11
C THR A 45 -2.30 11.42 0.65
N LEU A 46 -2.24 10.13 0.30
CA LEU A 46 -2.47 9.70 -1.09
C LEU A 46 -3.97 9.55 -1.34
N PRO A 47 -4.55 10.24 -2.34
CA PRO A 47 -5.92 9.97 -2.76
C PRO A 47 -6.03 8.56 -3.32
N MET A 48 -7.17 7.89 -3.08
CA MET A 48 -7.41 6.51 -3.54
C MET A 48 -6.39 5.49 -3.01
N PHE A 49 -5.86 5.71 -1.81
CA PHE A 49 -4.85 4.85 -1.20
C PHE A 49 -5.30 3.39 -1.13
N GLU A 50 -6.55 3.12 -0.77
CA GLU A 50 -7.05 1.74 -0.68
C GLU A 50 -7.21 1.06 -2.04
N VAL A 51 -7.48 1.83 -3.11
CA VAL A 51 -7.53 1.30 -4.47
C VAL A 51 -6.12 0.89 -4.92
N ALA A 52 -5.14 1.78 -4.75
CA ALA A 52 -3.74 1.47 -5.05
C ALA A 52 -3.23 0.28 -4.20
N GLY A 53 -3.56 0.27 -2.91
CA GLY A 53 -3.24 -0.82 -1.99
C GLY A 53 -3.90 -2.15 -2.37
N GLN A 54 -5.15 -2.15 -2.83
CA GLN A 54 -5.82 -3.35 -3.32
C GLN A 54 -5.10 -3.93 -4.55
N HIS A 55 -4.69 -3.10 -5.50
CA HIS A 55 -3.94 -3.55 -6.67
C HIS A 55 -2.57 -4.11 -6.29
N ALA A 56 -1.83 -3.40 -5.43
CA ALA A 56 -0.54 -3.85 -4.93
C ALA A 56 -0.65 -5.18 -4.16
N ARG A 57 -1.69 -5.37 -3.34
CA ARG A 57 -1.98 -6.66 -2.68
C ARG A 57 -2.30 -7.77 -3.66
N ALA A 58 -3.10 -7.49 -4.69
CA ALA A 58 -3.42 -8.48 -5.71
C ALA A 58 -2.17 -8.93 -6.50
N GLN A 59 -1.28 -8.00 -6.84
CA GLN A 59 -0.02 -8.27 -7.54
C GLN A 59 0.97 -9.05 -6.68
N SER A 60 1.22 -8.59 -5.46
CA SER A 60 2.17 -9.22 -4.52
C SER A 60 1.65 -10.49 -3.85
N ARG A 61 0.33 -10.69 -3.86
CA ARG A 61 -0.40 -11.65 -3.01
C ARG A 61 -0.18 -11.45 -1.52
N ASN A 62 0.15 -10.23 -1.10
CA ASN A 62 0.21 -9.86 0.31
C ASN A 62 -1.20 -9.70 0.87
N GLU A 63 -1.42 -10.18 2.09
CA GLU A 63 -2.70 -10.03 2.78
C GLU A 63 -2.94 -8.59 3.21
N LEU A 64 -1.85 -7.94 3.66
CA LEU A 64 -1.84 -6.59 4.21
C LEU A 64 -0.61 -5.83 3.69
N ILE A 65 -0.80 -4.55 3.42
CA ILE A 65 0.27 -3.58 3.18
C ILE A 65 -0.02 -2.43 4.14
N SER A 66 0.99 -2.02 4.90
CA SER A 66 0.89 -0.88 5.82
C SER A 66 1.90 0.17 5.42
N TYR A 67 1.47 1.42 5.42
CA TYR A 67 2.35 2.56 5.24
C TYR A 67 2.70 3.14 6.62
N ALA A 68 3.98 3.31 6.88
CA ALA A 68 4.50 3.89 8.12
C ALA A 68 5.64 4.86 7.77
N PRO A 69 5.38 6.17 7.72
CA PRO A 69 6.43 7.14 7.44
C PRO A 69 7.45 7.20 8.57
N PHE A 70 8.65 7.67 8.25
CA PHE A 70 9.59 8.11 9.27
C PHE A 70 9.12 9.45 9.84
N VAL A 71 8.95 9.51 11.16
CA VAL A 71 8.47 10.69 11.88
C VAL A 71 9.51 11.05 12.93
N ALA A 72 10.04 12.28 12.87
CA ALA A 72 10.98 12.75 13.86
C ALA A 72 10.29 13.00 15.20
N ALA A 73 11.06 13.01 16.30
CA ALA A 73 10.49 13.11 17.65
C ALA A 73 9.79 14.46 17.90
N ASP A 74 10.30 15.52 17.27
CA ASP A 74 9.77 16.89 17.29
C ASP A 74 8.53 17.06 16.39
N GLU A 75 8.37 16.25 15.35
CA GLU A 75 7.22 16.29 14.43
C GLU A 75 6.07 15.35 14.85
N LYS A 76 6.27 14.54 15.90
CA LYS A 76 5.36 13.46 16.28
C LYS A 76 3.93 13.93 16.57
N GLU A 77 3.78 14.96 17.39
CA GLU A 77 2.45 15.45 17.81
C GLU A 77 1.67 16.01 16.62
N GLU A 78 2.34 16.79 15.77
CA GLU A 78 1.76 17.34 14.55
C GLU A 78 1.36 16.22 13.57
N TRP A 79 2.20 15.19 13.44
CA TRP A 79 1.90 14.04 12.60
C TRP A 79 0.72 13.22 13.11
N GLU A 80 0.60 13.00 14.42
CA GLU A 80 -0.54 12.28 15.01
C GLU A 80 -1.86 13.03 14.78
N GLN A 81 -1.84 14.36 14.90
CA GLN A 81 -3.00 15.18 14.57
C GLN A 81 -3.33 15.09 13.07
N TYR A 82 -2.34 15.28 12.20
CA TYR A 82 -2.52 15.16 10.75
C TYR A 82 -3.08 13.79 10.35
N ALA A 83 -2.52 12.71 10.88
CA ALA A 83 -2.97 11.34 10.58
C ALA A 83 -4.41 11.10 11.06
N GLY A 84 -4.81 11.69 12.19
CA GLY A 84 -6.18 11.62 12.70
C GLY A 84 -7.19 12.39 11.84
N GLU A 85 -6.77 13.50 11.22
CA GLU A 85 -7.60 14.29 10.31
C GLU A 85 -7.72 13.66 8.90
N ASN A 86 -6.71 12.91 8.46
CA ASN A 86 -6.61 12.34 7.11
C ASN A 86 -6.92 10.83 7.06
N LEU A 87 -8.10 10.44 7.54
CA LEU A 87 -8.54 9.03 7.63
C LEU A 87 -9.44 8.57 6.47
N GLU A 88 -9.47 9.32 5.36
CA GLU A 88 -10.39 9.10 4.22
C GLU A 88 -10.27 7.69 3.61
N TRP A 89 -9.08 7.10 3.67
CA TRP A 89 -8.79 5.74 3.21
C TRP A 89 -9.67 4.68 3.92
N LEU A 90 -10.10 4.89 5.17
CA LEU A 90 -10.99 3.95 5.86
C LEU A 90 -12.36 3.85 5.18
N ASP A 91 -12.90 5.00 4.76
CA ASP A 91 -14.18 5.04 4.06
C ASP A 91 -14.07 4.49 2.64
N GLU A 92 -12.95 4.72 1.96
CA GLU A 92 -12.64 4.08 0.67
C GLU A 92 -12.62 2.56 0.80
N GLY A 93 -11.86 2.02 1.76
CA GLY A 93 -11.74 0.58 2.00
C GLY A 93 -13.10 -0.06 2.33
N ARG A 94 -13.94 0.64 3.11
CA ARG A 94 -15.32 0.21 3.37
C ARG A 94 -16.15 0.13 2.09
N LYS A 95 -16.12 1.15 1.23
CA LYS A 95 -16.88 1.16 -0.03
C LYS A 95 -16.45 0.03 -0.96
N ILE A 96 -15.14 -0.18 -1.12
CA ILE A 96 -14.56 -1.27 -1.91
C ILE A 96 -15.05 -2.63 -1.40
N ARG A 97 -15.04 -2.84 -0.08
CA ARG A 97 -15.50 -4.09 0.54
C ARG A 97 -16.98 -4.37 0.23
N LEU A 98 -17.84 -3.37 0.38
CA LEU A 98 -19.29 -3.49 0.14
C LEU A 98 -19.61 -3.79 -1.33
N GLN A 99 -18.91 -3.14 -2.27
CA GLN A 99 -19.08 -3.40 -3.71
C GLN A 99 -18.69 -4.84 -4.08
N LYS A 100 -17.62 -5.35 -3.47
CA LYS A 100 -17.19 -6.74 -3.68
C LYS A 100 -18.24 -7.73 -3.18
N ASP A 101 -18.91 -7.44 -2.07
CA ASP A 101 -19.94 -8.34 -1.53
C ASP A 101 -21.22 -8.34 -2.39
N GLN A 102 -21.57 -7.22 -3.03
CA GLN A 102 -22.69 -7.13 -3.96
C GLN A 102 -22.46 -7.85 -5.30
N THR A 103 -21.20 -7.96 -5.74
CA THR A 103 -20.84 -8.60 -7.02
C THR A 103 -20.65 -10.11 -6.92
N VAL A 104 -20.67 -10.66 -5.70
CA VAL A 104 -20.54 -12.10 -5.41
C VAL A 104 -21.91 -12.76 -5.13
N GLN A 105 -22.99 -11.98 -5.05
CA GLN A 105 -24.39 -12.48 -5.05
C GLN A 105 -24.90 -12.70 -6.48
#